data_AF-A0A1G1WL55-F1
#
_entry.id   AF-A0A1G1WL55-F1
#
_cell.length_a   1.000
_cell.length_b   1.000
_cell.length_c   1.000
_cell.angle_alpha   90.00
_cell.angle_beta   90.00
_cell.angle_gamma   90.00
#
_symmetry.space_group_name_H-M   'P 1'
#
loop_
_entity.id
_entity.type
_entity.pdbx_description
1 polymer ?
#
loop_
_entity_poly.entity_id
_entity_poly.type
_entity_poly.pdbx_seq_one_letter_code
_entity_poly.pdbx_strand_id
1 'polypeptide(L)' 'MIYEAEGLVVPARTKTNRRRFSQKNIKKLQFIRYLTNKKGVNLAGVAHILRLTAIAEKNGLNLQKSAFPDFSETGVV' A
#
# COMPACT_ATOMS: atom_id res chain seq x y z
N MET A 1 -5.28 9.55 9.05
CA MET A 1 -4.06 9.80 8.22
C MET A 1 -4.49 10.17 6.81
N ILE A 2 -3.67 10.90 6.05
CA ILE A 2 -3.98 11.29 4.65
C ILE A 2 -4.41 10.06 3.80
N TYR A 3 -3.75 8.92 3.98
CA TYR A 3 -4.06 7.66 3.26
C TYR A 3 -5.37 6.97 3.71
N GLU A 4 -5.86 7.24 4.92
CA GLU A 4 -7.18 6.78 5.37
C GLU A 4 -8.29 7.64 4.78
N ALA A 5 -8.05 8.95 4.65
CA ALA A 5 -9.01 9.91 4.11
C ALA A 5 -9.26 9.64 2.61
N GLU A 6 -8.21 9.24 1.89
CA GLU A 6 -8.28 8.84 0.47
C GLU A 6 -8.81 7.41 0.25
N GLY A 7 -9.20 6.68 1.31
CA GLY A 7 -9.75 5.33 1.20
C GLY A 7 -8.76 4.24 0.76
N LEU A 8 -7.47 4.58 0.64
CA LEU A 8 -6.42 3.66 0.19
C LEU A 8 -6.11 2.57 1.24
N VAL A 9 -6.33 2.90 2.53
CA VAL A 9 -6.12 1.99 3.65
C VAL A 9 -7.25 2.16 4.67
N VAL A 10 -7.92 1.05 5.00
CA VAL A 10 -8.95 1.02 6.04
C VAL A 10 -8.39 0.26 7.26
N PRO A 11 -8.12 0.94 8.39
CA PRO A 11 -7.75 0.25 9.62
C PRO A 11 -8.94 -0.51 10.19
N ALA A 12 -8.68 -1.62 10.87
CA ALA A 12 -9.67 -2.19 11.78
C ALA A 12 -9.67 -1.35 13.06
N ARG A 13 -10.84 -0.96 13.57
CA ARG A 13 -10.97 -0.26 14.86
C ARG A 13 -11.27 -1.26 15.96
N THR A 14 -10.59 -1.14 17.11
CA THR A 14 -10.91 -1.92 18.31
C THR A 14 -12.07 -1.29 19.08
N LYS A 15 -12.66 -2.01 20.05
CA LYS A 15 -13.69 -1.46 20.95
C LYS A 15 -13.24 -0.18 21.68
N THR A 16 -11.93 -0.01 21.90
CA THR A 16 -11.30 1.18 22.50
C THR A 16 -10.90 2.24 21.45
N ASN A 17 -11.42 2.15 20.22
CA ASN A 17 -11.17 3.08 19.11
C ASN A 17 -9.70 3.21 18.64
N ARG A 18 -8.84 2.24 18.98
CA ARG A 18 -7.44 2.20 18.54
C ARG A 18 -7.34 1.65 17.12
N ARG A 19 -6.55 2.29 16.26
CA ARG A 19 -6.25 1.80 14.90
C ARG A 19 -5.41 0.52 14.98
N ARG A 20 -5.94 -0.59 14.46
CA ARG A 20 -5.17 -1.83 14.21
C ARG A 20 -4.90 -1.97 12.73
N PHE A 21 -3.63 -2.09 12.39
CA PHE A 21 -3.18 -2.45 11.04
C PHE A 21 -2.76 -3.92 11.03
N SER A 22 -3.27 -4.69 10.07
CA SER A 22 -2.73 -6.02 9.78
C SER A 22 -1.39 -5.89 9.06
N GLN A 23 -0.60 -6.97 9.02
CA GLN A 23 0.67 -6.97 8.27
C GLN A 23 0.47 -6.58 6.80
N LYS A 24 -0.65 -6.99 6.18
CA LYS A 24 -1.04 -6.60 4.82
C LYS A 24 -1.27 -5.09 4.70
N ASN A 25 -1.90 -4.47 5.69
CA ASN A 25 -2.13 -3.02 5.71
C ASN A 25 -0.82 -2.24 5.88
N ILE A 26 0.11 -2.75 6.71
CA ILE A 26 1.45 -2.16 6.87
C ILE A 26 2.22 -2.21 5.55
N LYS A 27 2.21 -3.36 4.85
CA LYS A 27 2.85 -3.48 3.53
C LYS A 27 2.25 -2.53 2.50
N LYS A 28 0.91 -2.38 2.48
CA LYS A 28 0.23 -1.38 1.63
C LYS A 28 0.69 0.05 1.94
N LEU A 29 0.78 0.43 3.21
CA LEU A 29 1.25 1.76 3.61
C LEU A 29 2.70 2.02 3.18
N GLN A 30 3.58 1.03 3.34
CA GLN A 30 4.96 1.11 2.88
C GLN A 30 5.03 1.27 1.35
N PHE A 31 4.20 0.53 0.61
CA PHE A 31 4.15 0.62 -0.84
C PHE A 31 3.65 1.98 -1.32
N ILE A 32 2.59 2.51 -0.70
CA ILE A 32 2.10 3.86 -0.98
C ILE A 32 3.21 4.90 -0.75
N ARG A 33 3.89 4.83 0.42
CA ARG A 33 4.98 5.75 0.76
C ARG A 33 6.15 5.63 -0.23
N TYR A 34 6.46 4.43 -0.68
CA TYR A 34 7.48 4.20 -1.70
C TYR A 34 7.11 4.86 -3.02
N LEU A 35 5.86 4.69 -3.49
CA LEU A 35 5.39 5.29 -4.73
C LEU A 35 5.40 6.83 -4.68
N THR A 36 4.96 7.42 -3.57
CA THR A 36 4.94 8.88 -3.42
C THR A 36 6.35 9.45 -3.25
N ASN A 37 7.20 8.84 -2.43
CA ASN A 37 8.48 9.44 -2.04
C ASN A 37 9.65 9.04 -2.95
N LYS A 38 9.70 7.79 -3.45
CA LYS A 38 10.78 7.32 -4.32
C LYS A 38 10.45 7.48 -5.80
N LYS A 39 9.20 7.26 -6.21
CA LYS A 39 8.79 7.32 -7.62
C LYS A 39 8.07 8.62 -7.98
N GLY A 40 7.80 9.50 -7.02
CA GLY A 40 7.15 10.80 -7.26
C GLY A 40 5.71 10.70 -7.78
N VAL A 41 5.04 9.57 -7.52
CA VAL A 41 3.69 9.32 -8.02
C VAL A 41 2.66 10.07 -7.18
N ASN A 42 1.71 10.72 -7.84
CA ASN A 42 0.60 11.40 -7.18
C ASN A 42 -0.40 10.40 -6.56
N LEU A 43 -1.29 10.88 -5.69
CA LEU A 43 -2.29 10.04 -5.01
C LEU A 43 -3.21 9.30 -6.00
N ALA A 44 -3.59 9.95 -7.11
CA ALA A 44 -4.42 9.34 -8.14
C ALA A 44 -3.71 8.15 -8.82
N GLY A 45 -2.43 8.31 -9.18
CA GLY A 45 -1.59 7.26 -9.76
C GLY A 45 -1.38 6.11 -8.78
N VAL A 46 -1.18 6.41 -7.50
CA VAL A 46 -1.10 5.37 -6.44
C VAL A 46 -2.40 4.56 -6.39
N ALA A 47 -3.57 5.20 -6.46
CA ALA A 47 -4.85 4.51 -6.48
C ALA A 47 -4.99 3.56 -7.69
N HIS A 48 -4.56 4.01 -8.88
CA HIS A 48 -4.56 3.18 -10.09
C HIS A 48 -3.58 1.99 -9.98
N ILE A 49 -2.35 2.20 -9.52
CA ILE A 49 -1.36 1.13 -9.32
C ILE A 49 -1.86 0.11 -8.29
N LEU A 50 -2.47 0.56 -7.19
CA LEU A 50 -3.06 -0.33 -6.20
C LEU A 50 -4.22 -1.16 -6.75
N ARG A 51 -5.06 -0.58 -7.61
CA ARG A 51 -6.10 -1.35 -8.34
C ARG A 51 -5.48 -2.38 -9.28
N LEU A 52 -4.48 -1.99 -10.06
CA LEU A 52 -3.82 -2.88 -11.02
C LEU A 52 -3.12 -4.05 -10.32
N THR A 53 -2.40 -3.78 -9.22
CA THR A 53 -1.77 -4.82 -8.40
C THR A 53 -2.81 -5.75 -7.77
N ALA A 54 -3.97 -5.24 -7.33
CA ALA A 54 -5.05 -6.08 -6.81
C ALA A 54 -5.69 -6.97 -7.89
N ILE A 55 -5.86 -6.46 -9.12
CA ILE A 55 -6.34 -7.25 -10.26
C ILE A 55 -5.31 -8.33 -10.64
N ALA A 56 -4.02 -7.99 -10.65
CA ALA A 56 -2.96 -8.94 -10.93
C ALA A 56 -2.88 -10.05 -9.87
N GLU A 57 -2.95 -9.69 -8.57
CA GLU A 57 -3.01 -10.67 -7.47
C GLU A 57 -4.18 -11.63 -7.64
N LYS A 58 -5.35 -11.15 -8.05
CA LYS A 58 -6.54 -11.98 -8.31
C LYS A 58 -6.32 -12.97 -9.46
N ASN A 59 -5.50 -12.60 -10.44
CA ASN A 59 -5.10 -13.47 -11.55
C ASN A 59 -3.86 -14.33 -11.25
N GLY A 60 -3.38 -14.34 -9.99
CA GLY A 60 -2.21 -15.12 -9.57
C GLY A 60 -0.85 -14.49 -9.92
N LEU A 61 -0.84 -13.26 -10.43
CA LEU A 61 0.37 -12.54 -10.84
C LEU A 61 0.85 -11.61 -9.73
N ASN A 62 2.09 -11.79 -9.29
CA ASN A 62 2.69 -10.95 -8.25
C ASN A 62 3.37 -9.71 -8.84
N LEU A 63 2.55 -8.76 -9.29
CA LEU A 63 3.00 -7.57 -10.02
C LEU A 63 3.94 -6.66 -9.19
N GLN A 64 3.82 -6.68 -7.86
CA GLN A 64 4.66 -5.86 -6.99
C GLN A 64 6.14 -6.22 -7.14
N LYS A 65 6.45 -7.53 -7.16
CA LYS A 65 7.84 -8.00 -7.27
C LYS A 65 8.42 -7.81 -8.67
N SER A 66 7.62 -7.96 -9.71
CA SER A 66 8.11 -7.84 -11.10
C SER A 66 8.23 -6.38 -11.56
N ALA A 67 7.26 -5.53 -11.24
CA ALA A 67 7.23 -4.14 -11.69
C ALA A 67 8.00 -3.20 -10.76
N PHE A 68 8.14 -3.56 -9.47
CA PHE A 68 8.83 -2.75 -8.48
C PHE A 68 9.86 -3.59 -7.70
N PRO A 69 10.93 -4.08 -8.35
CA PRO A 69 11.96 -4.86 -7.69
C PRO A 69 12.67 -4.06 -6.58
N ASP A 70 12.82 -2.74 -6.74
CA ASP A 70 13.42 -1.86 -5.70
C ASP A 70 12.52 -1.71 -4.46
N PHE A 71 11.26 -2.15 -4.51
CA PHE A 71 10.40 -2.30 -3.35
C PHE A 71 10.73 -3.63 -2.63
N SER A 72 11.96 -3.75 -2.16
CA SER A 72 12.34 -4.74 -1.17
C SER A 72 12.14 -4.13 0.22
N GLU A 73 11.63 -4.93 1.16
CA GLU A 73 11.39 -4.65 2.58
C GLU A 73 12.59 -3.99 3.28
N THR A 74 12.90 -2.74 2.92
CA THR A 74 13.98 -2.00 3.55
C THR A 74 13.45 -1.70 4.94
N GLY A 75 14.06 -2.39 5.90
CA GLY A 75 13.72 -2.31 7.30
C GLY A 75 13.49 -0.86 7.70
N VAL A 76 12.39 -0.67 8.40
CA VAL A 76 12.25 0.47 9.29
C VAL A 76 13.43 0.38 10.26
N VAL A 77 14.42 1.25 10.08
CA VAL A 77 15.20 1.79 11.19
C VAL A 77 14.45 3.01 11.67
#